data_AF-A0A7S2MDN2-F1
#
_entry.id   AF-A0A7S2MDN2-F1
#
_cell.length_a   1.000
_cell.length_b   1.000
_cell.length_c   1.000
_cell.angle_alpha   90.00
_cell.angle_beta   90.00
_cell.angle_gamma   90.00
#
_symmetry.space_group_name_H-M   'P 1'
#
loop_
_entity.id
_entity.type
_entity.pdbx_description
1 polymer ?
#
loop_
_entity_poly.entity_id
_entity_poly.type
_entity_poly.pdbx_seq_one_letter_code
_entity_poly.pdbx_strand_id
1 'polypeptide(L)'
;PLSRAPQQAGKMPGRNPAWVVVFFFMCWQVLVVLLLVMPMPTNAIRGFIVKNLNRVWDSSTTLQTVCSIACCFNAIMFFLEMKFLYFPGEDPLHHHGGHGHEDHNMHNMHRLERRNDRLRTERNAYLAGMSLFTYFVMRRLLEIQRQLYVLRDAEKRHADVQKDK
;
A
#
# COMPACT_ATOMS: atom_id res chain seq x y z
N PRO A 1 -17.42 -13.01 -51.30
CA PRO A 1 -16.50 -13.70 -50.37
C PRO A 1 -15.86 -12.69 -49.39
N LEU A 2 -16.62 -12.26 -48.38
CA LEU A 2 -16.12 -11.43 -47.28
C LEU A 2 -15.48 -12.33 -46.22
N SER A 3 -14.16 -12.34 -46.17
CA SER A 3 -13.40 -12.93 -45.07
C SER A 3 -13.60 -12.06 -43.83
N ARG A 4 -14.47 -12.49 -42.90
CA ARG A 4 -14.59 -11.86 -41.58
C ARG A 4 -13.33 -12.21 -40.79
N ALA A 5 -12.45 -11.22 -40.64
CA ALA A 5 -11.38 -11.29 -39.65
C ALA A 5 -12.00 -11.60 -38.27
N PRO A 6 -11.40 -12.51 -37.48
CA PRO A 6 -11.88 -12.77 -36.14
C PRO A 6 -11.74 -11.48 -35.32
N GLN A 7 -12.88 -10.97 -34.83
CA GLN A 7 -12.91 -10.00 -33.75
C GLN A 7 -12.04 -10.55 -32.64
N GLN A 8 -10.84 -9.98 -32.46
CA GLN A 8 -10.07 -10.20 -31.27
C GLN A 8 -10.95 -9.69 -30.13
N ALA A 9 -11.57 -10.62 -29.41
CA ALA A 9 -12.30 -10.36 -28.21
C ALA A 9 -11.42 -9.46 -27.36
N GLY A 10 -11.86 -8.21 -27.19
CA GLY A 10 -11.16 -7.22 -26.40
C GLY A 10 -10.93 -7.82 -25.03
N LYS A 11 -9.72 -8.32 -24.81
CA LYS A 11 -9.22 -8.70 -23.50
C LYS A 11 -9.27 -7.38 -22.76
N MET A 12 -10.36 -7.14 -22.02
CA MET A 12 -10.43 -6.01 -21.11
C MET A 12 -9.12 -6.05 -20.34
N PRO A 13 -8.33 -4.96 -20.31
CA PRO A 13 -7.03 -4.97 -19.66
C PRO A 13 -7.27 -5.41 -18.23
N GLY A 14 -6.98 -6.69 -17.98
CA GLY A 14 -7.27 -7.36 -16.73
C GLY A 14 -6.47 -6.61 -15.71
N ARG A 15 -7.16 -5.88 -14.84
CA ARG A 15 -6.56 -5.12 -13.74
C ARG A 15 -5.60 -6.09 -13.04
N ASN A 16 -4.28 -5.89 -13.18
CA ASN A 16 -3.31 -6.84 -12.65
C ASN A 16 -3.68 -7.14 -11.19
N PRO A 17 -3.99 -8.40 -10.83
CA PRO A 17 -4.57 -8.72 -9.53
C PRO A 17 -3.65 -8.31 -8.38
N ALA A 18 -2.34 -8.18 -8.63
CA ALA A 18 -1.37 -7.61 -7.71
C ALA A 18 -1.80 -6.23 -7.17
N TRP A 19 -2.29 -5.32 -8.02
CA TRP A 19 -2.70 -3.97 -7.60
C TRP A 19 -3.92 -3.98 -6.68
N VAL A 20 -4.78 -5.00 -6.79
CA VAL A 20 -5.92 -5.19 -5.88
C VAL A 20 -5.41 -5.57 -4.49
N VAL A 21 -4.40 -6.44 -4.41
CA VAL A 21 -3.77 -6.82 -3.14
C VAL A 21 -3.09 -5.62 -2.47
N VAL A 22 -2.33 -4.82 -3.23
CA VAL A 22 -1.70 -3.59 -2.72
C VAL A 22 -2.75 -2.62 -2.17
N PHE A 23 -3.87 -2.45 -2.88
CA PHE A 23 -4.96 -1.58 -2.45
C PHE A 23 -5.59 -2.04 -1.13
N PHE A 24 -5.97 -3.33 -1.01
CA PHE A 24 -6.54 -3.84 0.24
C PHE A 24 -5.56 -3.75 1.41
N PHE A 25 -4.28 -4.02 1.16
CA PHE A 25 -3.23 -3.88 2.16
C PHE A 25 -3.10 -2.43 2.64
N MET A 26 -3.15 -1.46 1.72
CA MET A 26 -3.16 -0.04 2.07
C MET A 26 -4.41 0.35 2.87
N CYS A 27 -5.61 -0.07 2.46
CA CYS A 27 -6.84 0.20 3.20
C CYS A 27 -6.78 -0.33 4.64
N TRP A 28 -6.26 -1.56 4.81
CA TRP A 28 -6.04 -2.14 6.12
C TRP A 28 -5.07 -1.30 6.97
N GLN A 29 -3.94 -0.88 6.42
CA GLN A 29 -2.97 -0.04 7.13
C GLN A 29 -3.58 1.31 7.55
N VAL A 30 -4.31 1.97 6.65
CA VAL A 30 -4.97 3.25 6.93
C VAL A 30 -5.98 3.06 8.06
N LEU A 31 -6.76 1.97 8.06
CA LEU A 31 -7.69 1.66 9.14
C LEU A 31 -6.96 1.50 10.48
N VAL A 32 -5.85 0.76 10.51
CA VAL A 32 -5.04 0.60 11.73
C VAL A 32 -4.46 1.94 12.20
N VAL A 33 -3.91 2.75 11.30
CA VAL A 33 -3.37 4.07 11.63
C VAL A 33 -4.48 5.00 12.17
N LEU A 34 -5.65 5.03 11.55
CA LEU A 34 -6.80 5.80 12.03
C LEU A 34 -7.22 5.34 13.42
N LEU A 35 -7.29 4.02 13.66
CA LEU A 35 -7.59 3.47 14.97
C LEU A 35 -6.56 3.88 16.03
N LEU A 36 -5.28 4.01 15.65
CA LEU A 36 -4.19 4.40 16.55
C LEU A 36 -4.11 5.90 16.81
N VAL A 37 -4.47 6.74 15.84
CA VAL A 37 -4.40 8.20 15.94
C VAL A 37 -5.69 8.78 16.52
N MET A 38 -6.81 8.06 16.44
CA MET A 38 -8.10 8.54 16.95
C MET A 38 -8.00 8.93 18.43
N PRO A 39 -8.31 10.20 18.78
CA PRO A 39 -8.35 10.64 20.17
C PRO A 39 -9.54 9.97 20.86
N MET A 40 -9.26 8.92 21.63
CA MET A 40 -10.30 8.19 22.37
C MET A 40 -10.70 8.98 23.63
N PRO A 41 -12.01 9.20 23.86
CA PRO A 41 -12.50 9.99 24.99
C PRO A 41 -12.29 9.31 26.35
N THR A 42 -12.11 7.99 26.38
CA THR A 42 -11.91 7.22 27.61
C THR A 42 -10.59 6.46 27.60
N ASN A 43 -9.83 6.59 28.70
CA ASN A 43 -8.56 5.90 28.89
C ASN A 43 -8.70 4.37 28.89
N ALA A 44 -9.87 3.84 29.24
CA ALA A 44 -10.17 2.41 29.25
C ALA A 44 -10.24 1.81 27.82
N ILE A 45 -10.94 2.47 26.90
CA ILE A 45 -11.06 2.01 25.50
C ILE A 45 -9.70 2.05 24.81
N ARG A 46 -8.93 3.14 25.02
CA ARG A 46 -7.56 3.24 24.51
C ARG A 46 -6.68 2.11 25.03
N GLY A 47 -6.74 1.82 26.33
CA GLY A 47 -5.99 0.73 26.95
C GLY A 47 -6.36 -0.63 26.36
N PHE A 48 -7.66 -0.89 26.14
CA PHE A 48 -8.13 -2.14 25.54
C PHE A 48 -7.63 -2.32 24.11
N ILE A 49 -7.74 -1.28 23.27
CA ILE A 49 -7.31 -1.33 21.87
C ILE A 49 -5.80 -1.50 21.78
N VAL A 50 -5.02 -0.68 22.49
CA VAL A 50 -3.55 -0.75 22.49
C VAL A 50 -3.09 -2.12 22.98
N LYS A 51 -3.71 -2.65 24.05
CA LYS A 51 -3.36 -3.96 24.61
C LYS A 51 -3.68 -5.11 23.65
N ASN A 52 -4.85 -5.09 23.00
CA ASN A 52 -5.21 -6.11 22.03
C ASN A 52 -4.37 -6.03 20.77
N LEU A 53 -4.11 -4.82 20.26
CA LEU A 53 -3.31 -4.64 19.06
C LEU A 53 -1.85 -5.02 19.30
N ASN A 54 -1.26 -4.60 20.42
CA ASN A 54 0.08 -5.03 20.81
C ASN A 54 0.13 -6.53 21.06
N ARG A 55 -0.89 -7.13 21.67
CA ARG A 55 -0.97 -8.58 21.85
C ARG A 55 -1.00 -9.30 20.50
N VAL A 56 -1.83 -8.86 19.55
CA VAL A 56 -1.89 -9.47 18.21
C VAL A 56 -0.56 -9.30 17.47
N TRP A 57 0.06 -8.14 17.59
CA TRP A 57 1.33 -7.82 16.95
C TRP A 57 2.50 -8.63 17.55
N ASP A 58 2.62 -8.68 18.88
CA ASP A 58 3.71 -9.36 19.59
C ASP A 58 3.50 -10.88 19.65
N SER A 59 2.25 -11.36 19.69
CA SER A 59 1.95 -12.80 19.77
C SER A 59 2.18 -13.54 18.46
N SER A 60 2.26 -12.84 17.33
CA SER A 60 2.34 -13.48 16.02
C SER A 60 3.57 -13.01 15.24
N THR A 61 4.69 -13.69 15.44
CA THR A 61 5.88 -13.58 14.58
C THR A 61 5.53 -13.81 13.11
N THR A 62 4.52 -14.66 12.84
CA THR A 62 3.95 -14.88 11.51
C THR A 62 3.37 -13.61 10.92
N LEU A 63 2.56 -12.86 11.67
CA LEU A 63 1.96 -11.60 11.20
C LEU A 63 3.03 -10.55 10.90
N GLN A 64 4.04 -10.42 11.77
CA GLN A 64 5.17 -9.50 11.52
C GLN A 64 5.94 -9.89 10.26
N THR A 65 6.20 -11.18 10.07
CA THR A 65 6.90 -11.71 8.87
C THR A 65 6.09 -11.46 7.61
N VAL A 66 4.79 -11.78 7.61
CA VAL A 66 3.88 -11.56 6.48
C VAL A 66 3.80 -10.08 6.12
N CYS A 67 3.62 -9.20 7.11
CA CYS A 67 3.59 -7.76 6.87
C CYS A 67 4.93 -7.22 6.34
N SER A 68 6.05 -7.78 6.78
CA SER A 68 7.38 -7.41 6.28
C SER A 68 7.60 -7.89 4.84
N ILE A 69 7.20 -9.12 4.52
CA ILE A 69 7.24 -9.64 3.13
C ILE A 69 6.34 -8.80 2.22
N ALA A 70 5.12 -8.46 2.65
CA ALA A 70 4.22 -7.59 1.91
C ALA A 70 4.81 -6.18 1.70
N CYS A 71 5.53 -5.65 2.70
CA CYS A 71 6.26 -4.39 2.57
C CYS A 71 7.39 -4.49 1.55
N CYS A 72 8.21 -5.56 1.58
CA CYS A 72 9.25 -5.79 0.59
C CYS A 72 8.68 -5.92 -0.82
N PHE A 73 7.57 -6.64 -0.97
CA PHE A 73 6.85 -6.75 -2.24
C PHE A 73 6.38 -5.38 -2.76
N ASN A 74 5.78 -4.56 -1.90
CA ASN A 74 5.39 -3.19 -2.27
C ASN A 74 6.59 -2.32 -2.63
N ALA A 75 7.73 -2.49 -1.96
CA ALA A 75 8.97 -1.76 -2.27
C ALA A 75 9.51 -2.13 -3.66
N ILE A 76 9.50 -3.42 -4.00
CA ILE A 76 9.88 -3.89 -5.33
C ILE A 76 8.91 -3.34 -6.39
N MET A 77 7.61 -3.45 -6.17
CA MET A 77 6.58 -2.92 -7.09
C MET A 77 6.72 -1.41 -7.30
N PHE A 78 6.95 -0.65 -6.22
CA PHE A 78 7.21 0.78 -6.28
C PHE A 78 8.47 1.11 -7.08
N PHE A 79 9.56 0.36 -6.85
CA PHE A 79 10.82 0.56 -7.57
C PHE A 79 10.67 0.28 -9.07
N LEU A 80 9.94 -0.77 -9.45
CA LEU A 80 9.66 -1.10 -10.84
C LEU A 80 8.84 0.00 -11.54
N GLU A 81 7.76 0.49 -10.91
CA GLU A 81 6.94 1.57 -11.47
C GLU A 81 7.71 2.91 -11.53
N MET A 82 8.58 3.20 -10.56
CA MET A 82 9.45 4.36 -10.62
C MET A 82 10.49 4.22 -11.75
N LYS A 83 11.10 3.05 -11.93
CA LYS A 83 12.02 2.81 -13.04
C LYS A 83 11.33 3.06 -14.38
N PHE A 84 10.10 2.57 -14.55
CA PHE A 84 9.29 2.83 -15.75
C PHE A 84 9.07 4.34 -15.99
N LEU A 85 8.73 5.08 -14.93
CA LEU A 85 8.42 6.50 -15.04
C LEU A 85 9.64 7.37 -15.40
N TYR A 86 10.82 7.06 -14.84
CA TYR A 86 12.05 7.83 -15.02
C TYR A 86 12.88 7.40 -16.23
N PHE A 87 12.79 6.13 -16.65
CA PHE A 87 13.55 5.57 -17.77
C PHE A 87 12.61 4.94 -18.81
N PRO A 88 11.82 5.74 -19.54
CA PRO A 88 10.78 5.26 -20.46
C PRO A 88 11.30 4.54 -21.72
N GLY A 89 12.57 4.15 -21.76
CA GLY A 89 13.23 3.53 -22.93
C GLY A 89 13.77 2.12 -22.70
N GLU A 90 13.67 1.56 -21.50
CA GLU A 90 14.33 0.28 -21.15
C GLU A 90 13.38 -0.90 -20.90
N ASP A 91 12.07 -0.78 -21.12
CA ASP A 91 11.15 -1.84 -20.71
C ASP A 91 11.23 -3.12 -21.56
N PRO A 92 11.58 -4.27 -20.97
CA PRO A 92 11.48 -5.58 -21.63
C PRO A 92 10.09 -6.22 -21.45
N LEU A 93 9.27 -5.73 -20.51
CA LEU A 93 8.07 -6.45 -20.03
C LEU A 93 6.74 -5.92 -20.58
N HIS A 94 6.73 -4.72 -21.16
CA HIS A 94 5.53 -4.03 -21.65
C HIS A 94 5.57 -3.77 -23.17
N HIS A 95 6.17 -4.69 -23.94
CA HIS A 95 5.99 -4.75 -25.39
C HIS A 95 4.59 -5.26 -25.73
N HIS A 96 3.57 -4.42 -25.58
CA HIS A 96 2.34 -4.59 -26.34
C HIS A 96 2.55 -4.01 -27.74
N GLY A 97 2.63 -4.94 -28.68
CA GLY A 97 2.98 -4.71 -30.07
C GLY A 97 2.01 -3.78 -30.79
N GLY A 98 2.54 -3.11 -31.81
CA GLY A 98 1.78 -2.24 -32.69
C GLY A 98 2.67 -1.57 -33.73
N HIS A 99 3.49 -2.34 -34.45
CA HIS A 99 4.02 -1.89 -35.74
C HIS A 99 3.02 -2.28 -36.82
N GLY A 100 2.09 -1.37 -37.08
CA GLY A 100 1.16 -1.43 -38.20
C GLY A 100 1.00 -0.01 -38.73
N HIS A 101 1.43 0.20 -39.96
CA HIS A 101 1.40 1.43 -40.72
C HIS A 101 -0.05 1.85 -40.95
N GLU A 102 -0.55 2.95 -40.38
CA GLU A 102 -1.81 3.56 -40.83
C GLU A 102 -2.02 5.00 -40.28
N ASP A 103 -2.19 5.93 -41.23
CA ASP A 103 -2.95 7.18 -41.27
C ASP A 103 -2.96 8.16 -40.09
N HIS A 104 -2.84 9.44 -40.44
CA HIS A 104 -2.73 10.61 -39.56
C HIS A 104 -3.78 10.75 -38.42
N ASN A 105 -4.90 10.02 -38.45
CA ASN A 105 -5.85 9.93 -37.33
C ASN A 105 -5.40 8.98 -36.19
N MET A 106 -4.53 8.01 -36.49
CA MET A 106 -3.97 7.07 -35.51
C MET A 106 -2.94 7.72 -34.58
N HIS A 107 -2.31 8.82 -35.03
CA HIS A 107 -1.37 9.59 -34.21
C HIS A 107 -2.01 10.18 -32.95
N ASN A 108 -3.26 10.64 -33.03
CA ASN A 108 -3.97 11.17 -31.86
C ASN A 108 -4.39 10.05 -30.90
N MET A 109 -4.83 8.90 -31.43
CA MET A 109 -5.22 7.74 -30.63
C MET A 109 -4.02 7.13 -29.88
N HIS A 110 -2.88 6.91 -30.57
CA HIS A 110 -1.66 6.44 -29.91
C HIS A 110 -1.13 7.40 -28.86
N ARG A 111 -1.28 8.71 -29.08
CA ARG A 111 -0.90 9.71 -28.06
C ARG A 111 -1.78 9.62 -26.82
N LEU A 112 -3.09 9.37 -26.99
CA LEU A 112 -4.04 9.19 -25.89
C LEU A 112 -3.78 7.88 -25.12
N GLU A 113 -3.49 6.79 -25.81
CA GLU A 113 -3.15 5.49 -25.20
C GLU A 113 -1.87 5.59 -24.35
N ARG A 114 -0.78 6.14 -24.91
CA ARG A 114 0.47 6.35 -24.16
C ARG A 114 0.26 7.24 -22.94
N ARG A 115 -0.60 8.27 -23.06
CA ARG A 115 -0.94 9.15 -21.93
C ARG A 115 -1.73 8.39 -20.87
N ASN A 116 -2.67 7.53 -21.25
CA ASN A 116 -3.44 6.71 -20.32
C ASN A 116 -2.54 5.73 -19.55
N ASP A 117 -1.63 5.06 -20.24
CA ASP A 117 -0.71 4.11 -19.61
C ASP A 117 0.23 4.81 -18.63
N ARG A 118 0.78 5.97 -19.01
CA ARG A 118 1.56 6.80 -18.10
C ARG A 118 0.78 7.20 -16.85
N LEU A 119 -0.47 7.64 -16.99
CA LEU A 119 -1.32 8.00 -15.85
C LEU A 119 -1.62 6.80 -14.94
N ARG A 120 -1.74 5.59 -15.51
CA ARG A 120 -1.94 4.35 -14.75
C ARG A 120 -0.68 4.01 -13.94
N THR A 121 0.49 4.09 -14.54
CA THR A 121 1.78 3.90 -13.87
C THR A 121 2.00 4.93 -12.76
N GLU A 122 1.76 6.22 -13.05
CA GLU A 122 1.86 7.28 -12.03
C GLU A 122 0.95 6.98 -10.84
N ARG A 123 -0.33 6.63 -11.08
CA ARG A 123 -1.27 6.23 -10.03
C ARG A 123 -0.78 5.02 -9.24
N ASN A 124 -0.26 4.00 -9.91
CA ASN A 124 0.25 2.78 -9.29
C ASN A 124 1.48 3.06 -8.42
N ALA A 125 2.40 3.90 -8.88
CA ALA A 125 3.56 4.36 -8.12
C ALA A 125 3.12 5.14 -6.87
N TYR A 126 2.12 6.04 -6.99
CA TYR A 126 1.54 6.72 -5.83
C TYR A 126 0.92 5.74 -4.83
N LEU A 127 0.15 4.77 -5.31
CA LEU A 127 -0.50 3.78 -4.45
C LEU A 127 0.53 2.95 -3.67
N ALA A 128 1.59 2.47 -4.34
CA ALA A 128 2.66 1.71 -3.71
C ALA A 128 3.48 2.58 -2.74
N GLY A 129 3.82 3.81 -3.13
CA GLY A 129 4.54 4.76 -2.28
C GLY A 129 3.78 5.13 -1.01
N MET A 130 2.48 5.40 -1.14
CA MET A 130 1.61 5.69 0.01
C MET A 130 1.46 4.47 0.94
N SER A 131 1.35 3.27 0.39
CA SER A 131 1.32 2.02 1.16
C SER A 131 2.61 1.81 1.97
N LEU A 132 3.78 2.04 1.36
CA LEU A 132 5.07 1.96 2.05
C LEU A 132 5.18 2.99 3.16
N PHE A 133 4.83 4.24 2.85
CA PHE A 133 4.84 5.33 3.84
C PHE A 133 3.93 5.00 5.03
N THR A 134 2.70 4.57 4.76
CA THR A 134 1.72 4.22 5.80
C THR A 134 2.19 3.04 6.65
N TYR A 135 2.87 2.05 6.05
CA TYR A 135 3.48 0.96 6.80
C TYR A 135 4.50 1.46 7.83
N PHE A 136 5.41 2.36 7.43
CA PHE A 136 6.40 2.93 8.35
C PHE A 136 5.74 3.77 9.45
N VAL A 137 4.74 4.58 9.09
CA VAL A 137 3.95 5.35 10.07
C VAL A 137 3.28 4.42 11.07
N MET A 138 2.63 3.34 10.61
CA MET A 138 2.00 2.35 11.47
C MET A 138 3.02 1.70 12.42
N ARG A 139 4.16 1.23 11.92
CA ARG A 139 5.24 0.64 12.75
C ARG A 139 5.73 1.63 13.80
N ARG A 140 5.91 2.89 13.42
CA ARG A 140 6.35 3.94 14.34
C ARG A 140 5.31 4.27 15.40
N LEU A 141 4.03 4.32 15.03
CA LEU A 141 2.93 4.56 15.97
C LEU A 141 2.78 3.43 16.98
N LEU A 142 2.86 2.17 16.54
CA LEU A 142 2.82 1.01 17.43
C LEU A 142 3.93 1.08 18.49
N GLU A 143 5.15 1.40 18.06
CA GLU A 143 6.29 1.55 18.97
C GLU A 143 6.07 2.66 20.00
N ILE A 144 5.64 3.85 19.55
CA ILE A 144 5.34 4.98 20.47
C ILE A 144 4.24 4.60 21.46
N GLN A 145 3.18 3.93 21.00
CA GLN A 145 2.08 3.53 21.89
C GLN A 145 2.51 2.50 22.93
N ARG A 146 3.39 1.57 22.55
CA ARG A 146 3.98 0.62 23.49
C ARG A 146 4.79 1.34 24.57
N GLN A 147 5.67 2.26 24.19
CA GLN A 147 6.48 3.03 25.14
C GLN A 147 5.58 3.85 26.09
N LEU A 148 4.56 4.51 25.54
CA LEU A 148 3.63 5.32 26.32
C LEU A 148 2.81 4.48 27.32
N TYR A 149 2.43 3.26 26.94
CA TYR A 149 1.73 2.34 27.84
C TYR A 149 2.60 1.93 29.02
N VAL A 150 3.86 1.55 28.77
CA VAL A 150 4.83 1.19 29.82
C VAL A 150 5.10 2.36 30.77
N LEU A 151 5.31 3.56 30.23
CA LEU A 151 5.52 4.78 31.02
C LEU A 151 4.33 5.08 31.95
N ARG A 152 3.11 4.99 31.43
CA ARG A 152 1.89 5.22 32.23
C ARG A 152 1.69 4.18 33.33
N ASP A 153 2.03 2.92 33.08
CA ASP A 153 1.95 1.88 34.10
C ASP A 153 3.01 2.07 35.20
N ALA A 154 4.21 2.55 34.84
CA ALA A 154 5.25 2.90 35.81
C ALA A 154 4.81 4.07 36.70
N GLU A 155 4.28 5.14 36.10
CA GLU A 155 3.81 6.32 36.83
C GLU A 155 2.69 5.99 37.84
N LYS A 156 1.73 5.15 37.47
CA LYS A 156 0.68 4.68 38.38
C LYS A 156 1.25 3.95 39.60
N ARG A 157 2.20 3.04 39.39
CA ARG A 157 2.86 2.30 40.49
C ARG A 157 3.60 3.23 41.44
N HIS A 158 4.26 4.26 40.92
CA HIS A 158 4.92 5.27 41.76
C HIS A 158 3.92 6.09 42.59
N ALA A 159 2.78 6.47 42.00
CA ALA A 159 1.73 7.20 42.70
C ALA A 159 1.09 6.38 43.84
N ASP A 160 0.92 5.06 43.65
CA ASP A 160 0.37 4.18 44.69
C ASP A 160 1.35 4.04 45.87
N VAL A 161 2.65 3.83 45.60
CA VAL A 161 3.68 3.75 46.66
C VAL A 161 3.80 5.05 47.47
N GLN A 162 3.55 6.20 46.87
CA GLN A 162 3.58 7.48 47.57
C GLN A 162 2.36 7.70 48.48
N LYS A 163 1.22 7.08 48.19
CA LYS A 163 0.02 7.15 49.04
C LYS A 163 0.12 6.27 50.30
N ASP A 164 0.95 5.25 50.26
CA ASP A 164 1.18 4.33 51.38
C ASP A 164 2.19 4.87 52.41
N LYS A 165 2.81 6.03 52.15
CA LYS A 165 3.74 6.73 53.04
C LYS A 165 3.05 7.90 53.74
#